data_AF-A0A179D2R2-F1
#
_entry.id   AF-A0A179D2R2-F1
#
_cell.length_a   1.000
_cell.length_b   1.000
_cell.length_c   1.000
_cell.angle_alpha   90.00
_cell.angle_beta   90.00
_cell.angle_gamma   90.00
#
_symmetry.space_group_name_H-M   'P 1'
#
loop_
_entity.id
_entity.type
_entity.pdbx_description
1 polymer ?
#
loop_
_entity_poly.entity_id
_entity_poly.type
_entity_poly.pdbx_seq_one_letter_code
_entity_poly.pdbx_strand_id
1 'polypeptide(L)' 'MAESLKIILSPEEITQRLKELGEEISREYEDKPLVLIGVLKGAFVFLADLMRVLRLPQVEVDFVLEVSLV' A
#
# COMPACT_ATOMS: atom_id res chain seq x y z
N MET A 1 14.80 19.24 -24.12
CA MET A 1 13.96 18.26 -24.85
C MET A 1 12.92 17.80 -23.84
N ALA A 2 11.63 17.98 -24.12
CA ALA A 2 10.58 17.57 -23.19
C ALA A 2 10.38 16.06 -23.33
N GLU A 3 10.75 15.28 -22.31
CA GLU A 3 10.42 13.86 -22.26
C GLU A 3 8.91 13.70 -22.10
N SER A 4 8.28 12.94 -22.99
CA SER A 4 6.87 12.58 -22.86
C SER A 4 6.73 11.44 -21.85
N LEU A 5 6.04 11.69 -20.75
CA LEU A 5 5.72 10.65 -19.78
C LEU A 5 4.67 9.71 -20.38
N LYS A 6 4.98 8.41 -20.41
CA LYS A 6 4.06 7.36 -20.82
C LYS A 6 3.30 6.82 -19.61
N ILE A 7 1.98 6.84 -19.67
CA ILE A 7 1.13 6.20 -18.66
C ILE A 7 1.27 4.69 -18.80
N ILE A 8 1.65 4.02 -17.70
CA ILE A 8 1.79 2.56 -17.63
C ILE A 8 0.59 1.92 -16.91
N LEU A 9 0.04 2.63 -15.92
CA LEU A 9 -1.16 2.23 -15.17
C LEU A 9 -2.06 3.45 -15.02
N SER A 10 -3.34 3.28 -15.31
CA SER A 10 -4.35 4.30 -15.03
C SER A 10 -4.68 4.34 -13.53
N PRO A 11 -5.20 5.47 -13.03
CA PRO A 11 -5.71 5.56 -11.66
C PRO A 11 -6.76 4.51 -11.32
N GLU A 12 -7.60 4.15 -12.29
CA GLU A 12 -8.66 3.15 -12.15
C GLU A 12 -8.07 1.75 -11.99
N GLU A 13 -7.06 1.40 -12.79
CA GLU A 13 -6.34 0.12 -12.67
C GLU A 13 -5.71 -0.05 -11.30
N ILE A 14 -5.05 1.01 -10.79
CA ILE A 14 -4.44 1.01 -9.44
C ILE A 14 -5.51 0.86 -8.37
N THR A 15 -6.60 1.63 -8.46
CA THR A 15 -7.70 1.60 -7.49
C THR A 15 -8.38 0.23 -7.45
N GLN A 16 -8.60 -0.37 -8.62
CA GLN A 16 -9.20 -1.69 -8.73
C GLN A 16 -8.31 -2.75 -8.08
N ARG A 17 -7.00 -2.71 -8.36
CA ARG A 17 -6.05 -3.66 -7.78
C ARG A 17 -5.94 -3.51 -6.26
N LEU A 18 -5.97 -2.28 -5.75
CA LEU A 18 -5.98 -2.02 -4.32
C LEU A 18 -7.21 -2.61 -3.63
N LYS A 19 -8.40 -2.47 -4.21
CA LYS A 19 -9.63 -3.05 -3.64
C LYS A 19 -9.56 -4.57 -3.55
N GLU A 20 -9.11 -5.22 -4.62
CA GLU A 20 -8.91 -6.68 -4.64
C GLU A 20 -7.94 -7.13 -3.55
N LEU A 21 -6.80 -6.45 -3.45
CA LEU A 21 -5.79 -6.74 -2.43
C LEU A 21 -6.33 -6.48 -1.01
N GLY A 22 -7.08 -5.40 -0.83
CA GLY A 22 -7.70 -5.05 0.44
C GLY A 22 -8.72 -6.09 0.89
N GLU A 23 -9.53 -6.63 -0.03
CA GLU A 23 -10.49 -7.70 0.26
C GLU A 23 -9.79 -9.02 0.63
N GLU A 24 -8.70 -9.36 -0.06
CA GLU A 24 -7.88 -10.53 0.23
C GLU A 24 -7.27 -10.44 1.64
N ILE A 25 -6.59 -9.33 1.94
CA ILE A 25 -6.00 -9.09 3.26
C ILE A 25 -7.07 -9.05 4.36
N SER A 26 -8.18 -8.37 4.12
CA SER A 26 -9.25 -8.25 5.13
C SER A 26 -9.84 -9.61 5.49
N ARG A 27 -9.96 -10.52 4.51
CA ARG A 27 -10.44 -11.88 4.75
C ARG A 27 -9.47 -12.71 5.58
N GLU A 28 -8.17 -12.58 5.32
CA GLU A 28 -7.16 -13.40 6.00
C GLU A 28 -6.86 -12.95 7.44
N TYR A 29 -7.08 -11.66 7.71
CA TYR A 29 -6.79 -11.00 8.98
C TYR A 29 -8.05 -10.56 9.76
N GLU A 30 -9.26 -11.03 9.41
CA GLU A 30 -10.54 -10.60 10.02
C GLU A 30 -10.52 -10.61 11.57
N ASP A 31 -9.94 -11.65 12.16
CA ASP A 31 -9.83 -11.84 13.62
C ASP A 31 -8.39 -11.69 14.15
N LYS A 32 -7.49 -11.07 13.37
CA LYS A 32 -6.07 -10.94 13.73
C LYS A 32 -5.63 -9.48 13.70
N PRO A 33 -4.75 -9.06 14.63
CA PRO A 33 -4.10 -7.77 14.50
C PRO A 33 -3.24 -7.75 13.23
N LEU A 34 -3.33 -6.67 12.45
CA LEU A 34 -2.53 -6.45 11.26
C LEU A 34 -1.59 -5.27 11.48
N VAL A 35 -0.30 -5.47 11.24
CA VAL A 35 0.70 -4.40 11.20
C VAL A 35 1.20 -4.24 9.77
N LEU A 36 0.95 -3.09 9.16
CA LEU A 36 1.45 -2.73 7.84
C LEU A 36 2.82 -2.07 7.97
N ILE A 37 3.85 -2.69 7.38
CA ILE A 37 5.21 -2.15 7.38
C ILE A 37 5.54 -1.56 6.01
N GLY A 38 5.65 -0.23 5.94
CA GLY A 38 6.01 0.48 4.71
C GLY A 38 7.52 0.69 4.59
N VAL A 39 8.13 0.22 3.50
CA VAL A 39 9.55 0.48 3.21
C VAL A 39 9.69 1.81 2.47
N LEU A 40 10.36 2.78 3.10
CA LEU A 40 10.53 4.11 2.54
C LEU A 40 11.63 4.16 1.46
N LYS A 41 11.58 5.14 0.53
CA LYS A 41 10.80 6.39 0.57
C LYS A 41 9.48 6.38 -0.21
N GLY A 42 9.31 5.48 -1.18
CA GLY A 42 8.19 5.55 -2.14
C GLY A 42 6.89 4.86 -1.71
N ALA A 43 6.93 3.97 -0.72
CA ALA A 43 5.77 3.13 -0.39
C ALA A 43 4.63 3.85 0.33
N PHE A 44 4.83 5.07 0.83
CA PHE A 44 3.86 5.72 1.71
C PHE A 44 2.52 6.02 1.03
N VAL A 45 2.52 6.42 -0.25
CA VAL A 45 1.28 6.71 -0.99
C VAL A 45 0.48 5.42 -1.18
N PHE A 46 1.18 4.36 -1.62
CA PHE A 46 0.57 3.05 -1.80
C PHE A 46 0.00 2.48 -0.49
N LEU A 47 0.76 2.55 0.62
CA LEU A 47 0.26 2.09 1.92
C LEU A 47 -0.97 2.88 2.38
N ALA A 48 -0.96 4.20 2.18
CA ALA A 48 -2.10 5.03 2.56
C ALA A 48 -3.36 4.66 1.76
N ASP A 49 -3.22 4.41 0.45
CA ASP A 49 -4.35 4.00 -0.38
C ASP A 49 -4.81 2.57 -0.07
N LEU A 50 -3.90 1.65 0.24
CA LEU A 50 -4.23 0.29 0.68
C LEU A 50 -4.98 0.31 2.02
N MET A 51 -4.52 1.10 2.99
CA MET A 51 -5.16 1.21 4.31
C MET A 51 -6.62 1.68 4.20
N ARG A 52 -6.94 2.56 3.24
CA ARG A 52 -8.32 3.06 3.02
C ARG A 52 -9.31 1.98 2.58
N VAL A 53 -8.82 0.91 1.95
CA VAL A 53 -9.67 -0.16 1.42
C VAL A 53 -9.74 -1.39 2.34
N LEU A 54 -8.90 -1.45 3.38
CA LEU A 54 -8.96 -2.51 4.39
C LEU A 54 -10.22 -2.38 5.25
N ARG A 55 -10.91 -3.50 5.46
CA ARG A 55 -12.11 -3.62 6.31
C ARG A 55 -11.78 -4.40 7.57
N LEU A 56 -10.82 -3.91 8.34
CA LEU A 56 -10.34 -4.54 9.57
C LEU A 56 -10.52 -3.61 10.76
N PRO A 57 -10.91 -4.13 11.94
CA PRO A 57 -11.14 -3.31 13.13
C PRO A 57 -9.85 -2.81 13.79
N GLN A 58 -8.71 -3.49 13.58
CA GLN A 58 -7.44 -3.19 14.21
C GLN A 58 -6.30 -3.26 13.19
N VAL A 59 -5.83 -2.10 12.74
CA VAL A 59 -4.70 -1.96 11.82
C VAL A 59 -3.71 -0.96 12.38
N GLU A 60 -2.47 -1.38 12.52
CA GLU A 60 -1.33 -0.53 12.85
C GLU A 60 -0.45 -0.31 11.61
N VAL A 61 0.23 0.83 11.55
CA VAL A 61 1.12 1.17 10.43
C VAL A 61 2.45 1.64 11.01
N ASP A 62 3.54 1.08 10.50
CA ASP A 62 4.90 1.51 10.82
C ASP A 62 5.74 1.61 9.54
N PHE A 63 6.82 2.38 9.60
CA PHE A 63 7.72 2.60 8.48
C PHE A 63 9.14 2.21 8.83
N VAL A 64 9.76 1.46 7.93
CA VAL A 64 11.18 1.12 8.02
C VAL A 64 11.95 1.84 6.93
N LEU A 65 13.11 2.35 7.31
CA LEU A 65 14.11 2.92 6.41
C LEU A 65 15.34 2.03 6.51
N GLU A 66 15.77 1.48 5.39
CA GLU A 66 17.10 0.89 5.34
C GLU A 66 18.12 2.03 5.36
N VAL A 67 18.89 2.11 6.45
CA VAL A 67 20.10 2.94 6.52
C VAL A 67 21.27 1.98 6.46
N SER A 68 21.73 1.68 5.25
CA SER A 68 23.02 1.03 5.06
C SER A 68 24.11 2.01 5.52
N LEU A 69 24.59 1.82 6.76
CA LEU A 69 25.79 2.48 7.28
C LEU A 69 27.00 1.88 6.55
N VAL A 70 27.45 2.58 5.52
CA VAL A 70 28.82 2.47 4.99
C VAL A 70 29.70 3.52 5.64
#